data_AF-A0A9Q4C2R2-F1
#
_entry.id   AF-A0A9Q4C2R2-F1
#
_cell.length_a   1.000
_cell.length_b   1.000
_cell.length_c   1.000
_cell.angle_alpha   90.00
_cell.angle_beta   90.00
_cell.angle_gamma   90.00
#
_symmetry.space_group_name_H-M   'P 1'
#
loop_
_entity.id
_entity.type
_entity.pdbx_description
1 polymer ?
#
loop_
_entity_poly.entity_id
_entity_poly.type
_entity_poly.pdbx_seq_one_letter_code
_entity_poly.pdbx_strand_id
1 'polypeptide(L)'
;MAQSTLEDDELFDEASDEIREDVESALEDAREALPEADDVLGVEGDNIIGVLNSLKTDLDPGDAREALREAKKWYGIGERADAFDDGFTDEAEEEVARIEDALGALEDAEESATELTDAVASLKDSL
;
A
#
# COMPACT_ATOMS: atom_id res chain seq x y z
N MET A 1 -42.60 20.72 2.34
CA MET A 1 -41.75 19.92 1.43
C MET A 1 -40.30 20.42 1.44
N ALA A 2 -40.03 21.72 1.48
CA ALA A 2 -38.65 22.24 1.52
C ALA A 2 -37.79 21.81 2.74
N GLN A 3 -38.41 21.42 3.86
CA GLN A 3 -37.66 21.04 5.07
C GLN A 3 -37.15 19.58 5.02
N SER A 4 -37.90 18.68 4.38
CA SER A 4 -37.48 17.28 4.16
C SER A 4 -36.30 17.21 3.19
N THR A 5 -36.30 18.03 2.13
CA THR A 5 -35.23 18.04 1.12
C THR A 5 -33.91 18.60 1.68
N LEU A 6 -33.98 19.51 2.66
CA LEU A 6 -32.80 20.08 3.31
C LEU A 6 -32.14 19.07 4.28
N GLU A 7 -32.94 18.28 4.99
CA GLU A 7 -32.45 17.16 5.83
C GLU A 7 -31.85 16.03 4.98
N ASP A 8 -32.41 15.78 3.79
CA ASP A 8 -31.86 14.78 2.87
C ASP A 8 -30.50 15.23 2.31
N ASP A 9 -30.35 16.49 1.91
CA ASP A 9 -29.08 17.06 1.40
C ASP A 9 -27.96 17.03 2.46
N GLU A 10 -28.24 17.38 3.72
CA GLU A 10 -27.27 17.29 4.83
C GLU A 10 -26.77 15.85 5.06
N LEU A 11 -27.65 14.84 4.88
CA LEU A 11 -27.29 13.42 5.05
C LEU A 11 -26.45 12.88 3.88
N PHE A 12 -26.62 13.41 2.66
CA PHE A 12 -25.77 13.07 1.52
C PHE A 12 -24.38 13.67 1.65
N ASP A 13 -24.27 14.89 2.17
CA ASP A 13 -22.98 15.52 2.45
C ASP A 13 -22.23 14.73 3.54
N GLU A 14 -22.89 14.35 4.63
CA GLU A 14 -22.29 13.53 5.70
C GLU A 14 -21.83 12.15 5.20
N ALA A 15 -22.61 11.49 4.35
CA ALA A 15 -22.22 10.21 3.75
C ALA A 15 -21.05 10.36 2.75
N SER A 16 -20.94 11.50 2.07
CA SER A 16 -19.82 11.77 1.16
C SER A 16 -18.53 12.00 1.93
N ASP A 17 -18.61 12.72 3.05
CA ASP A 17 -17.49 12.92 3.97
C ASP A 17 -17.04 11.60 4.61
N GLU A 18 -17.97 10.73 5.04
CA GLU A 18 -17.64 9.40 5.58
C GLU A 18 -16.91 8.53 4.55
N ILE A 19 -17.37 8.50 3.30
CA ILE A 19 -16.67 7.76 2.23
C ILE A 19 -15.27 8.34 1.96
N ARG A 20 -15.10 9.66 2.07
CA ARG A 20 -13.79 10.30 1.92
C ARG A 20 -12.85 9.86 3.05
N GLU A 21 -13.30 9.93 4.30
CA GLU A 21 -12.54 9.48 5.47
C GLU A 21 -12.15 8.00 5.37
N ASP A 22 -13.04 7.13 4.89
CA ASP A 22 -12.75 5.71 4.68
C ASP A 22 -11.64 5.47 3.64
N VAL A 23 -11.59 6.29 2.57
CA VAL A 23 -10.50 6.22 1.59
C VAL A 23 -9.19 6.71 2.21
N GLU A 24 -9.21 7.86 2.87
CA GLU A 24 -8.02 8.45 3.49
C GLU A 24 -7.42 7.53 4.55
N SER A 25 -8.25 6.97 5.44
CA SER A 25 -7.82 6.03 6.47
C SER A 25 -7.20 4.77 5.85
N ALA A 26 -7.82 4.21 4.81
CA ALA A 26 -7.29 3.01 4.17
C ALA A 26 -5.99 3.26 3.40
N LEU A 27 -5.79 4.46 2.85
CA LEU A 27 -4.51 4.87 2.24
C LEU A 27 -3.42 5.07 3.31
N GLU A 28 -3.76 5.69 4.44
CA GLU A 28 -2.84 5.82 5.58
C GLU A 28 -2.42 4.45 6.10
N ASP A 29 -3.38 3.54 6.35
CA ASP A 29 -3.11 2.17 6.77
C ASP A 29 -2.18 1.44 5.78
N ALA A 30 -2.42 1.60 4.48
CA ALA A 30 -1.59 0.98 3.45
C ALA A 30 -0.16 1.53 3.45
N ARG A 31 0.00 2.83 3.67
CA ARG A 31 1.31 3.47 3.76
C ARG A 31 2.06 3.07 5.02
N GLU A 32 1.39 3.03 6.17
CA GLU A 32 1.99 2.64 7.46
C GLU A 32 2.36 1.16 7.51
N ALA A 33 1.67 0.31 6.77
CA ALA A 33 1.99 -1.12 6.69
C ALA A 33 3.22 -1.43 5.82
N LEU A 34 3.70 -0.49 4.99
CA LEU A 34 4.93 -0.69 4.22
C LEU A 34 6.15 -0.74 5.16
N PRO A 35 7.16 -1.58 4.86
CA PRO A 35 8.35 -1.67 5.69
C PRO A 35 9.13 -0.35 5.68
N GLU A 36 9.67 0.04 6.84
CA GLU A 36 10.51 1.23 6.93
C GLU A 36 11.86 1.00 6.23
N ALA A 37 12.43 2.06 5.67
CA ALA A 37 13.71 1.96 4.97
C ALA A 37 14.85 1.44 5.86
N ASP A 38 14.85 1.80 7.14
CA ASP A 38 15.86 1.34 8.10
C ASP A 38 15.70 -0.15 8.43
N ASP A 39 14.48 -0.70 8.39
CA ASP A 39 14.23 -2.13 8.60
C ASP A 39 14.76 -2.97 7.42
N VAL A 40 14.62 -2.47 6.19
CA VAL A 40 15.09 -3.16 4.98
C VAL A 40 16.59 -2.99 4.75
N LEU A 41 17.11 -1.77 4.93
CA LEU A 41 18.50 -1.42 4.57
C LEU A 41 19.48 -1.65 5.72
N GLY A 42 18.99 -1.77 6.96
CA GLY A 42 19.80 -1.92 8.18
C GLY A 42 20.30 -3.33 8.48
N VAL A 43 20.15 -4.30 7.56
CA VAL A 43 20.45 -5.71 7.83
C VAL A 43 21.94 -5.95 8.07
N GLU A 44 22.26 -6.48 9.27
CA GLU A 44 23.58 -6.96 9.63
C GLU A 44 23.62 -8.50 9.70
N GLY A 45 24.67 -9.12 9.17
CA GLY A 45 24.80 -10.57 9.25
C GLY A 45 26.21 -11.09 9.02
N ASP A 46 26.51 -12.25 9.64
CA ASP A 46 27.83 -12.88 9.58
C ASP A 46 28.11 -13.60 8.26
N ASN A 47 27.07 -13.84 7.44
CA ASN A 47 27.19 -14.50 6.16
C ASN A 47 26.11 -14.06 5.17
N ILE A 48 26.46 -14.08 3.87
CA ILE A 48 25.63 -13.56 2.79
C ILE A 48 24.28 -14.28 2.65
N ILE A 49 24.22 -15.61 2.85
CA ILE A 49 22.96 -16.36 2.75
C ILE A 49 22.01 -15.97 3.90
N GLY A 50 22.54 -15.75 5.10
CA GLY A 50 21.78 -15.22 6.23
C GLY A 50 21.21 -13.84 5.95
N VAL A 51 22.04 -12.91 5.45
CA VAL A 51 21.62 -11.55 5.07
C VAL A 51 20.51 -11.59 4.01
N LEU A 52 20.68 -12.37 2.95
CA LEU A 52 19.69 -12.48 1.88
C LEU A 52 18.37 -13.10 2.35
N ASN A 53 18.42 -14.06 3.27
CA ASN A 53 17.21 -14.64 3.85
C ASN A 53 16.49 -13.66 4.78
N SER A 54 17.21 -12.84 5.55
CA SER A 54 16.59 -11.74 6.33
C SER A 54 15.92 -10.75 5.40
N LEU A 55 16.67 -10.27 4.39
CA LEU A 55 16.17 -9.31 3.42
C LEU A 55 14.86 -9.76 2.77
N LYS A 56 14.72 -11.04 2.38
CA LYS A 56 13.47 -11.56 1.82
C LYS A 56 12.28 -11.48 2.78
N THR A 57 12.51 -11.65 4.08
CA THR A 57 11.46 -11.46 5.09
C THR A 57 11.16 -9.97 5.31
N ASP A 58 12.20 -9.14 5.33
CA ASP A 58 12.07 -7.71 5.60
C ASP A 58 11.44 -6.94 4.40
N LEU A 59 11.46 -7.54 3.21
CA LEU A 59 10.78 -7.03 2.00
C LEU A 59 9.28 -7.35 1.94
N ASP A 60 8.74 -8.13 2.88
CA ASP A 60 7.30 -8.41 2.94
C ASP A 60 6.53 -7.10 3.20
N PRO A 61 5.61 -6.68 2.30
CA PRO A 61 4.83 -5.47 2.49
C PRO A 61 3.71 -5.61 3.54
N GLY A 62 3.60 -6.76 4.21
CA GLY A 62 2.62 -6.98 5.27
C GLY A 62 1.19 -6.75 4.78
N ASP A 63 0.43 -5.96 5.54
CA ASP A 63 -0.99 -5.68 5.28
C ASP A 63 -1.22 -4.57 4.23
N ALA A 64 -0.16 -3.95 3.70
CA ALA A 64 -0.26 -2.81 2.78
C ALA A 64 -1.08 -3.14 1.52
N ARG A 65 -0.96 -4.37 0.99
CA ARG A 65 -1.74 -4.82 -0.18
C ARG A 65 -3.23 -4.93 0.13
N GLU A 66 -3.59 -5.35 1.34
CA GLU A 66 -4.98 -5.48 1.76
C GLU A 66 -5.61 -4.10 1.99
N ALA A 67 -4.91 -3.22 2.70
CA ALA A 67 -5.34 -1.86 2.95
C ALA A 67 -5.50 -1.05 1.64
N LEU A 68 -4.54 -1.16 0.69
CA LEU A 68 -4.66 -0.51 -0.61
C LEU A 68 -5.89 -0.99 -1.39
N ARG A 69 -6.20 -2.28 -1.30
CA ARG A 69 -7.39 -2.83 -1.94
C ARG A 69 -8.67 -2.28 -1.31
N GLU A 70 -8.68 -2.08 0.00
CA GLU A 70 -9.79 -1.46 0.71
C GLU A 70 -9.96 0.01 0.30
N ALA A 71 -8.86 0.78 0.22
CA ALA A 71 -8.86 2.15 -0.28
C ALA A 71 -9.44 2.23 -1.70
N LYS A 72 -8.97 1.38 -2.62
CA LYS A 72 -9.51 1.29 -3.99
C LYS A 72 -10.98 0.93 -4.04
N LYS A 73 -11.45 0.10 -3.09
CA LYS A 73 -12.86 -0.27 -2.98
C LYS A 73 -13.71 0.95 -2.62
N TRP A 74 -13.34 1.66 -1.56
CA TRP A 74 -14.06 2.87 -1.12
C TRP A 74 -13.99 3.99 -2.14
N TYR A 75 -12.83 4.20 -2.75
CA TYR A 75 -12.65 5.16 -3.83
C TYR A 75 -13.60 4.85 -4.99
N GLY A 76 -13.66 3.60 -5.45
CA GLY A 76 -14.59 3.20 -6.50
C GLY A 76 -16.08 3.28 -6.10
N ILE A 77 -16.41 3.25 -4.81
CA ILE A 77 -17.77 3.48 -4.32
C ILE A 77 -18.10 4.98 -4.36
N GLY A 78 -17.21 5.83 -3.84
CA GLY A 78 -17.40 7.29 -3.82
C GLY A 78 -17.42 7.93 -5.20
N GLU A 79 -16.55 7.49 -6.12
CA GLU A 79 -16.57 7.91 -7.53
C GLU A 79 -17.94 7.66 -8.19
N ARG A 80 -18.55 6.50 -7.93
CA ARG A 80 -19.89 6.17 -8.47
C ARG A 80 -21.00 6.97 -7.82
N ALA A 81 -20.78 7.44 -6.60
CA ALA A 81 -21.70 8.26 -5.84
C ALA A 81 -21.55 9.76 -6.11
N ASP A 82 -20.57 10.17 -6.93
CA ASP A 82 -20.21 11.58 -7.16
C ASP A 82 -19.84 12.30 -5.84
N ALA A 83 -19.16 11.56 -4.93
CA ALA A 83 -18.84 12.01 -3.58
C ALA A 83 -17.57 12.86 -3.49
N PHE A 84 -16.80 12.96 -4.58
CA PHE A 84 -15.47 13.55 -4.59
C PHE A 84 -15.40 14.78 -5.48
N ASP A 85 -14.58 15.75 -5.05
CA ASP A 85 -14.14 16.83 -5.91
C ASP A 85 -12.84 16.44 -6.65
N ASP A 86 -12.53 17.17 -7.72
CA ASP A 86 -11.35 16.91 -8.55
C ASP A 86 -10.03 16.91 -7.74
N GLY A 87 -9.94 17.71 -6.68
CA GLY A 87 -8.75 17.81 -5.84
C GLY A 87 -8.53 16.54 -5.01
N PHE A 88 -9.59 16.04 -4.38
CA PHE A 88 -9.53 14.77 -3.66
C PHE A 88 -9.18 13.60 -4.60
N THR A 89 -9.80 13.55 -5.78
CA THR A 89 -9.52 12.54 -6.82
C THR A 89 -8.03 12.54 -7.19
N ASP A 90 -7.46 13.70 -7.51
CA ASP A 90 -6.04 13.82 -7.88
C ASP A 90 -5.11 13.34 -6.75
N GLU A 91 -5.38 13.72 -5.50
CA GLU A 91 -4.58 13.34 -4.33
C GLU A 91 -4.67 11.83 -4.03
N ALA A 92 -5.87 11.26 -4.09
CA ALA A 92 -6.09 9.83 -3.87
C ALA A 92 -5.43 8.99 -4.96
N GLU A 93 -5.53 9.39 -6.24
CA GLU A 93 -4.87 8.68 -7.35
C GLU A 93 -3.35 8.75 -7.25
N GLU A 94 -2.79 9.89 -6.84
CA GLU A 94 -1.35 10.02 -6.63
C GLU A 94 -0.87 9.10 -5.51
N GLU A 95 -1.57 9.06 -4.37
CA GLU A 95 -1.17 8.22 -3.24
C GLU A 95 -1.32 6.73 -3.55
N VAL A 96 -2.41 6.33 -4.23
CA VAL A 96 -2.58 4.97 -4.76
C VAL A 96 -1.39 4.58 -5.64
N ALA A 97 -1.00 5.44 -6.58
CA ALA A 97 0.11 5.15 -7.49
C ALA A 97 1.44 5.00 -6.74
N ARG A 98 1.71 5.85 -5.75
CA ARG A 98 2.93 5.75 -4.91
C ARG A 98 2.99 4.43 -4.16
N ILE A 99 1.88 3.99 -3.57
CA ILE A 99 1.82 2.72 -2.83
C ILE A 99 1.98 1.53 -3.80
N GLU A 100 1.34 1.57 -4.98
CA GLU A 100 1.51 0.52 -5.99
C GLU A 100 2.96 0.41 -6.49
N ASP A 101 3.61 1.55 -6.73
CA ASP A 101 5.01 1.60 -7.14
C ASP A 101 5.92 1.01 -6.05
N ALA A 102 5.66 1.33 -4.78
CA ALA A 102 6.41 0.77 -3.65
C ALA A 102 6.22 -0.76 -3.54
N LEU A 103 4.98 -1.25 -3.66
CA LEU A 103 4.67 -2.68 -3.64
C LEU A 103 5.34 -3.44 -4.79
N GLY A 104 5.37 -2.85 -5.98
CA GLY A 104 6.06 -3.42 -7.13
C GLY A 104 7.58 -3.47 -6.92
N ALA A 105 8.17 -2.39 -6.39
CA ALA A 105 9.60 -2.35 -6.07
C ALA A 105 10.00 -3.38 -5.01
N LEU A 106 9.15 -3.63 -4.01
CA LEU A 106 9.38 -4.68 -2.99
C LEU A 106 9.35 -6.08 -3.61
N GLU A 107 8.38 -6.36 -4.49
CA GLU A 107 8.27 -7.65 -5.20
C GLU A 107 9.49 -7.89 -6.11
N ASP A 108 9.89 -6.89 -6.88
CA ASP A 108 11.09 -6.95 -7.73
C ASP A 108 12.37 -7.22 -6.91
N ALA A 109 12.47 -6.59 -5.73
CA ALA A 109 13.59 -6.79 -4.81
C ALA A 109 13.58 -8.19 -4.18
N GLU A 110 12.42 -8.73 -3.83
CA GLU A 110 12.26 -10.08 -3.27
C GLU A 110 12.66 -11.15 -4.30
N GLU A 111 12.22 -10.99 -5.55
CA GLU A 111 12.62 -11.85 -6.68
C GLU A 111 14.14 -11.81 -6.85
N SER A 112 14.71 -10.60 -6.93
CA SER A 112 16.17 -10.42 -7.07
C SER A 112 16.96 -11.05 -5.92
N ALA A 113 16.48 -10.91 -4.68
CA ALA A 113 17.11 -11.51 -3.50
C ALA A 113 17.03 -13.04 -3.53
N THR A 114 15.93 -13.60 -4.03
CA THR A 114 15.74 -15.04 -4.22
C THR A 114 16.71 -15.59 -5.26
N GLU A 115 16.77 -14.97 -6.44
CA GLU A 115 17.70 -15.37 -7.51
C GLU A 115 19.16 -15.33 -7.04
N LEU A 116 19.54 -14.26 -6.32
CA LEU A 116 20.89 -14.13 -5.78
C LEU A 116 21.18 -15.19 -4.71
N THR A 117 20.20 -15.51 -3.86
CA THR A 117 20.34 -16.58 -2.86
C THR A 117 20.66 -17.91 -3.54
N ASP A 118 19.90 -18.27 -4.59
CA ASP A 118 20.06 -19.53 -5.32
C ASP A 118 21.41 -19.59 -6.06
N ALA A 119 21.80 -18.49 -6.71
CA ALA A 119 23.09 -18.37 -7.37
C ALA A 119 24.25 -18.59 -6.39
N VAL A 120 24.23 -17.94 -5.23
CA VAL A 120 25.27 -18.06 -4.20
C VAL A 120 25.27 -19.46 -3.58
N ALA A 121 24.09 -20.04 -3.34
CA ALA A 121 23.98 -21.40 -2.82
C ALA A 121 24.61 -22.42 -3.78
N SER A 122 24.42 -22.26 -5.10
CA SER A 122 25.03 -23.13 -6.11
C SER A 122 26.56 -23.11 -6.09
N LEU A 123 27.18 -21.98 -5.69
CA LEU A 123 28.64 -21.86 -5.63
C LEU A 123 29.25 -22.82 -4.61
N LYS A 124 28.53 -23.12 -3.52
CA LYS A 124 28.96 -24.04 -2.47
C LYS A 124 29.25 -25.45 -2.98
N ASP A 125 28.52 -25.90 -3.99
CA ASP A 125 28.73 -27.23 -4.58
C ASP A 125 29.88 -27.23 -5.60
N SER A 126 30.30 -26.05 -6.07
CA SER A 126 31.32 -25.86 -7.11
C SER A 126 32.71 -25.45 -6.60
N LEU A 127 32.79 -24.94 -5.37
CA LEU A 127 34.01 -24.48 -4.70
C LEU A 127 34.45 -25.46 -3.61
#